data_AF-A0A7V2WLW9-F1
#
_entry.id   AF-A0A7V2WLW9-F1
#
_cell.length_a   1.000
_cell.length_b   1.000
_cell.length_c   1.000
_cell.angle_alpha   90.00
_cell.angle_beta   90.00
_cell.angle_gamma   90.00
#
_symmetry.space_group_name_H-M   'P 1'
#
loop_
_entity.id
_entity.type
_entity.pdbx_description
1 polymer ?
#
loop_
_entity_poly.entity_id
_entity_poly.type
_entity_poly.pdbx_seq_one_letter_code
_entity_poly.pdbx_strand_id
1 'polypeptide(L)'
;PGLLVLAIPRGGTEIGYEIARHLGADFDLLICRKLPYPFNPESGFGAIAEDGTIYINPRASIPMSEAEVLEIIRQQQEEIRRRIEVLRGGRPLPSQQGRTVILTDDGIAMGSTMHAAVEMCRKAGAARIVVAVPVAGPYAVAEFSRLADDLVVLESPPDFHAVAQVYRHWYDVSDEEVLEIMERWRREQGR
;
A
#
# COMPACT_ATOMS: atom_id res chain seq x y z
N PRO A 1 -13.39 3.73 -18.94
CA PRO A 1 -13.07 3.66 -17.49
C PRO A 1 -11.73 4.35 -17.23
N GLY A 2 -11.67 5.30 -16.29
CA GLY A 2 -10.41 5.97 -15.95
C GLY A 2 -9.45 5.00 -15.24
N LEU A 3 -8.14 5.15 -15.50
CA LEU A 3 -7.07 4.40 -14.84
C LEU A 3 -6.54 5.22 -13.66
N LEU A 4 -6.41 4.60 -12.48
CA LEU A 4 -5.92 5.22 -11.26
C LEU A 4 -4.79 4.38 -10.68
N VAL A 5 -3.65 4.99 -10.39
CA VAL A 5 -2.56 4.38 -9.64
C VAL A 5 -2.63 4.89 -8.21
N LEU A 6 -2.65 3.96 -7.27
CA LEU A 6 -2.60 4.23 -5.84
C LEU A 6 -1.36 3.56 -5.25
N ALA A 7 -0.40 4.36 -4.82
CA ALA A 7 0.81 3.88 -4.16
C ALA A 7 0.63 3.84 -2.64
N ILE A 8 1.10 2.76 -2.02
CA ILE A 8 1.27 2.69 -0.57
C ILE A 8 2.62 3.36 -0.22
N PRO A 9 2.63 4.47 0.52
CA PRO A 9 3.88 5.14 0.86
C PRO A 9 4.64 4.39 1.97
N ARG A 10 5.97 4.49 2.02
CA ARG A 10 6.78 5.53 1.32
C ARG A 10 7.47 5.02 0.06
N GLY A 11 8.11 3.85 0.11
CA GLY A 11 8.85 3.33 -1.05
C GLY A 11 7.98 3.10 -2.29
N GLY A 12 6.70 2.72 -2.11
CA GLY A 12 5.76 2.60 -3.22
C GLY A 12 5.50 3.90 -4.00
N THR A 13 5.79 5.07 -3.44
CA THR A 13 5.52 6.36 -4.10
C THR A 13 6.31 6.52 -5.40
N GLU A 14 7.60 6.18 -5.41
CA GLU A 14 8.45 6.28 -6.61
C GLU A 14 7.96 5.32 -7.69
N ILE A 15 7.60 4.09 -7.30
CA ILE A 15 7.06 3.08 -8.22
C ILE A 15 5.73 3.56 -8.83
N GLY A 16 4.82 4.08 -8.00
CA GLY A 16 3.53 4.60 -8.47
C GLY A 16 3.67 5.80 -9.40
N TYR A 17 4.61 6.70 -9.11
CA TYR A 17 4.92 7.82 -9.99
C TYR A 17 5.34 7.34 -11.38
N GLU A 18 6.29 6.40 -11.46
CA GLU A 18 6.76 5.88 -12.74
C GLU A 18 5.67 5.10 -13.49
N ILE A 19 4.88 4.26 -12.81
CA ILE A 19 3.75 3.56 -13.43
C ILE A 19 2.74 4.57 -14.00
N ALA A 20 2.31 5.55 -13.21
CA ALA A 20 1.29 6.51 -13.63
C ALA A 20 1.77 7.37 -14.81
N ARG A 21 3.03 7.81 -14.77
CA ARG A 21 3.65 8.60 -15.85
C ARG A 21 3.69 7.84 -17.17
N HIS A 22 4.08 6.57 -17.16
CA HIS A 22 4.16 5.76 -18.39
C HIS A 22 2.79 5.35 -18.92
N LEU A 23 1.78 5.24 -18.06
CA LEU A 23 0.42 4.84 -18.46
C LEU A 23 -0.52 6.03 -18.71
N GLY A 24 -0.11 7.26 -18.43
CA GLY A 24 -0.97 8.44 -18.49
C GLY A 24 -2.17 8.33 -17.53
N ALA A 25 -1.97 7.73 -16.36
CA ALA A 25 -3.02 7.48 -15.37
C ALA A 25 -3.07 8.59 -14.30
N ASP A 26 -4.21 8.73 -13.61
CA ASP A 26 -4.22 9.51 -12.37
C ASP A 26 -3.35 8.81 -11.32
N PHE A 27 -2.79 9.58 -10.39
CA PHE A 27 -1.92 9.08 -9.34
C PHE A 27 -2.21 9.77 -8.00
N ASP A 28 -2.35 8.97 -6.93
CA ASP A 28 -2.35 9.48 -5.57
C ASP A 28 -1.80 8.44 -4.56
N LEU A 29 -1.68 8.83 -3.29
CA LEU A 29 -1.20 7.98 -2.21
C LEU A 29 -2.36 7.39 -1.42
N LEU A 30 -2.34 6.07 -1.24
CA LEU A 30 -3.26 5.34 -0.37
C LEU A 30 -2.56 5.04 0.95
N ILE A 31 -3.05 5.61 2.05
CA ILE A 31 -2.42 5.46 3.35
C ILE A 31 -2.92 4.18 4.02
N CYS A 32 -2.03 3.19 4.10
CA CYS A 32 -2.20 1.99 4.93
C CYS A 32 -1.20 1.99 6.09
N ARG A 33 -1.57 1.35 7.20
CA ARG A 33 -0.68 1.06 8.33
C ARG A 33 -0.77 -0.39 8.73
N LYS A 34 0.37 -1.03 8.99
CA LYS A 34 0.41 -2.34 9.64
C LYS A 34 -0.19 -2.21 11.05
N LEU A 35 -0.80 -3.28 11.54
CA LEU A 35 -1.16 -3.44 12.95
C LEU A 35 -0.01 -4.19 13.63
N PRO A 36 0.93 -3.48 14.29
CA PRO A 36 2.15 -4.07 14.81
C PRO A 36 1.90 -4.92 16.07
N TYR A 37 2.79 -5.86 16.34
CA TYR A 37 2.85 -6.47 17.67
C TYR A 37 3.54 -5.54 18.66
N PRO A 38 3.04 -5.39 19.92
CA PRO A 38 3.68 -4.56 20.94
C PRO A 38 5.14 -4.94 21.21
N PHE A 39 5.45 -6.24 21.18
CA PHE A 39 6.79 -6.78 21.47
C PHE A 39 7.69 -6.90 20.22
N ASN A 40 7.15 -6.67 19.02
CA ASN A 40 7.90 -6.71 17.77
C ASN A 40 7.24 -5.78 16.72
N PRO A 41 7.50 -4.47 16.78
CA PRO A 41 6.84 -3.49 15.93
C PRO A 41 7.11 -3.63 14.43
N GLU A 42 8.22 -4.29 14.06
CA GLU A 42 8.58 -4.57 12.66
C GLU A 42 7.66 -5.63 12.02
N SER A 43 7.07 -6.49 12.85
CA SER A 43 6.07 -7.47 12.46
C SER A 43 4.66 -6.99 12.82
N GLY A 44 3.66 -7.46 12.07
CA GLY A 44 2.27 -7.11 12.33
C GLY A 44 1.32 -8.27 12.11
N PHE A 45 0.24 -8.29 12.88
CA PHE A 45 -0.82 -9.30 12.78
C PHE A 45 -1.87 -8.95 11.72
N GLY A 46 -1.79 -7.75 11.14
CA GLY A 46 -2.75 -7.25 10.17
C GLY A 46 -2.35 -5.88 9.63
N ALA A 47 -3.31 -5.20 9.01
CA ALA A 47 -3.20 -3.82 8.58
C ALA A 47 -4.56 -3.12 8.58
N ILE A 48 -4.51 -1.80 8.51
CA ILE A 48 -5.66 -0.93 8.38
C ILE A 48 -5.42 0.06 7.24
N ALA A 49 -6.43 0.26 6.39
CA ALA A 49 -6.46 1.27 5.34
C ALA A 49 -7.13 2.57 5.82
N GLU A 50 -6.97 3.66 5.07
CA GLU A 50 -7.44 4.98 5.48
C GLU A 50 -8.95 5.13 5.65
N ASP A 51 -9.75 4.27 5.02
CA ASP A 51 -11.21 4.23 5.22
C ASP A 51 -11.64 3.43 6.47
N GLY A 52 -10.66 2.90 7.22
CA GLY A 52 -10.89 2.03 8.37
C GLY A 52 -11.05 0.56 8.03
N THR A 53 -10.88 0.14 6.77
CA THR A 53 -10.86 -1.29 6.40
C THR A 53 -9.71 -1.99 7.10
N ILE A 54 -10.01 -3.04 7.85
CA ILE A 54 -9.03 -3.81 8.63
C ILE A 54 -8.89 -5.20 8.01
N TYR A 55 -7.65 -5.56 7.70
CA TYR A 55 -7.25 -6.92 7.37
C TYR A 55 -6.49 -7.52 8.55
N ILE A 56 -6.95 -8.66 9.05
CA ILE A 56 -6.22 -9.48 10.03
C ILE A 56 -5.67 -10.69 9.30
N ASN A 57 -4.36 -10.90 9.35
CA ASN A 57 -3.72 -12.05 8.72
C ASN A 57 -4.23 -13.34 9.40
N PRO A 58 -4.90 -14.26 8.68
CA PRO A 58 -5.46 -15.48 9.28
C PRO A 58 -4.41 -16.42 9.89
N ARG A 59 -3.14 -16.24 9.52
CA ARG A 59 -2.00 -17.03 10.04
C ARG A 59 -1.29 -16.33 11.21
N ALA A 60 -1.67 -15.11 11.55
CA ALA A 60 -1.10 -14.41 12.67
C ALA A 60 -1.60 -15.01 14.00
N SER A 61 -0.67 -15.33 14.89
CA SER A 61 -1.01 -15.54 16.30
C SER A 61 -1.26 -14.17 16.92
N ILE A 62 -2.35 -14.02 17.68
CA ILE A 62 -2.69 -12.76 18.37
C ILE A 62 -2.72 -13.05 19.86
N PRO A 63 -1.56 -13.07 20.54
CA PRO A 63 -1.48 -13.38 21.97
C PRO A 63 -1.82 -12.16 22.83
N MET A 64 -2.84 -11.42 22.43
CA MET A 64 -3.27 -10.14 23.02
C MET A 64 -4.77 -10.20 23.29
N SER A 65 -5.20 -9.49 24.32
CA SER A 65 -6.62 -9.25 24.58
C SER A 65 -7.25 -8.40 23.49
N GLU A 66 -8.58 -8.48 23.37
CA GLU A 66 -9.34 -7.65 22.44
C GLU A 66 -9.12 -6.15 22.70
N ALA A 67 -9.02 -5.75 23.98
CA ALA A 67 -8.76 -4.37 24.36
C ALA A 67 -7.39 -3.86 23.86
N GLU A 68 -6.35 -4.69 23.94
CA GLU A 68 -5.02 -4.36 23.40
C GLU A 68 -5.05 -4.23 21.87
N VAL A 69 -5.75 -5.12 21.18
CA VAL A 69 -5.92 -5.06 19.72
C VAL A 69 -6.64 -3.78 19.30
N LEU A 70 -7.73 -3.43 19.98
CA LEU A 70 -8.49 -2.20 19.70
C LEU A 70 -7.65 -0.94 19.93
N GLU A 71 -6.81 -0.92 20.97
CA GLU A 71 -5.91 0.19 21.23
C GLU A 71 -4.85 0.34 20.12
N ILE A 72 -4.28 -0.76 19.63
CA ILE A 72 -3.35 -0.75 18.48
C ILE A 72 -4.05 -0.19 17.24
N ILE A 73 -5.27 -0.63 16.96
CA ILE A 73 -6.07 -0.12 15.83
C ILE A 73 -6.27 1.39 15.96
N ARG A 74 -6.68 1.88 17.14
CA ARG A 74 -6.90 3.31 17.40
C ARG A 74 -5.63 4.13 17.15
N GLN A 75 -4.49 3.66 17.65
CA GLN A 75 -3.20 4.31 17.43
C GLN A 75 -2.83 4.37 15.94
N GLN A 76 -3.07 3.29 15.19
CA GLN A 76 -2.78 3.29 13.75
C GLN A 76 -3.77 4.16 12.97
N GLN A 77 -5.03 4.30 13.39
CA GLN A 77 -5.97 5.27 12.81
C GLN A 77 -5.53 6.71 13.04
N GLU A 78 -4.95 7.04 14.19
CA GLU A 78 -4.37 8.36 14.47
C GLU A 78 -3.17 8.64 13.57
N GLU A 79 -2.29 7.67 13.41
CA GLU A 79 -1.13 7.78 12.51
C GLU A 79 -1.54 7.91 11.04
N ILE A 80 -2.58 7.19 10.60
CA ILE A 80 -3.18 7.36 9.26
C ILE A 80 -3.64 8.81 9.08
N ARG A 81 -4.42 9.36 10.02
CA ARG A 81 -4.90 10.74 9.94
C ARG A 81 -3.74 11.72 9.84
N ARG A 82 -2.70 11.56 10.66
CA ARG A 82 -1.48 12.38 10.58
C ARG A 82 -0.82 12.29 9.20
N ARG A 83 -0.68 11.10 8.63
CA ARG A 83 -0.07 10.90 7.31
C ARG A 83 -0.90 11.45 6.16
N ILE A 84 -2.22 11.42 6.24
CA ILE A 84 -3.09 12.06 5.24
C ILE A 84 -2.87 13.58 5.25
N GLU A 85 -2.78 14.20 6.43
CA GLU A 85 -2.45 15.62 6.55
C GLU A 85 -1.07 15.93 5.96
N VAL A 86 -0.05 15.16 6.33
CA VAL A 86 1.33 15.40 5.89
C VAL A 86 1.52 15.14 4.40
N LEU A 87 1.15 13.96 3.91
CA LEU A 87 1.51 13.48 2.57
C LEU A 87 0.50 13.88 1.49
N ARG A 88 -0.74 14.18 1.88
CA ARG A 88 -1.83 14.54 0.95
C ARG A 88 -2.45 15.91 1.21
N GLY A 89 -2.03 16.62 2.27
CA GLY A 89 -2.59 17.92 2.64
C GLY A 89 -4.05 17.83 3.05
N GLY A 90 -4.45 16.74 3.71
CA GLY A 90 -5.83 16.52 4.17
C GLY A 90 -6.82 16.13 3.05
N ARG A 91 -6.40 16.11 1.78
CA ARG A 91 -7.26 15.77 0.65
C ARG A 91 -7.70 14.30 0.71
N PRO A 92 -8.96 13.96 0.35
CA PRO A 92 -9.40 12.58 0.22
C PRO A 92 -8.78 11.91 -1.01
N LEU A 93 -8.86 10.58 -1.09
CA LEU A 93 -8.51 9.84 -2.30
C LEU A 93 -9.38 10.26 -3.49
N PRO A 94 -8.85 10.23 -4.72
CA PRO A 94 -9.66 10.25 -5.93
C PRO A 94 -10.67 9.10 -5.91
N SER A 95 -11.88 9.31 -6.43
CA SER A 95 -12.89 8.25 -6.47
C SER A 95 -12.39 7.02 -7.24
N GLN A 96 -12.55 5.82 -6.65
CA GLN A 96 -12.24 4.53 -7.29
C GLN A 96 -13.43 3.97 -8.09
N GLN A 97 -14.64 4.52 -7.89
CA GLN A 97 -15.88 3.95 -8.41
C GLN A 97 -15.84 3.78 -9.94
N GLY A 98 -16.02 2.56 -10.42
CA GLY A 98 -16.04 2.23 -11.85
C GLY A 98 -14.69 2.33 -12.56
N ARG A 99 -13.59 2.55 -11.83
CA ARG A 99 -12.24 2.70 -12.39
C ARG A 99 -11.46 1.39 -12.36
N THR A 100 -10.43 1.32 -13.20
CA THR A 100 -9.34 0.34 -13.00
C THR A 100 -8.33 0.96 -12.04
N VAL A 101 -8.07 0.30 -10.93
CA VAL A 101 -7.13 0.74 -9.89
C VAL A 101 -5.90 -0.15 -9.94
N ILE A 102 -4.73 0.45 -10.09
CA ILE A 102 -3.43 -0.20 -9.90
C ILE A 102 -2.96 0.14 -8.49
N LEU A 103 -2.81 -0.89 -7.65
CA LEU A 103 -2.22 -0.79 -6.33
C LEU A 103 -0.74 -1.18 -6.41
N THR A 104 0.13 -0.34 -5.86
CA THR A 104 1.59 -0.56 -5.92
C THR A 104 2.27 -0.27 -4.59
N ASP A 105 3.41 -0.92 -4.42
CA ASP A 105 4.38 -0.74 -3.34
C ASP A 105 5.80 -1.03 -3.89
N ASP A 106 6.85 -0.78 -3.11
CA ASP A 106 8.23 -1.16 -3.45
C ASP A 106 8.45 -2.69 -3.46
N GLY A 107 7.63 -3.43 -2.71
CA GLY A 107 7.55 -4.87 -2.79
C GLY A 107 6.58 -5.47 -1.78
N ILE A 108 6.34 -6.77 -1.91
CA ILE A 108 5.41 -7.49 -1.04
C ILE A 108 6.13 -8.62 -0.31
N ALA A 109 6.40 -8.40 0.98
CA ALA A 109 6.83 -9.44 1.92
C ALA A 109 5.64 -10.24 2.46
N MET A 110 4.97 -9.74 3.49
CA MET A 110 3.76 -10.38 4.04
C MET A 110 2.47 -9.88 3.40
N GLY A 111 2.46 -8.68 2.83
CA GLY A 111 1.32 -8.15 2.09
C GLY A 111 0.12 -7.65 2.89
N SER A 112 0.17 -7.60 4.23
CA SER A 112 -0.98 -7.14 5.03
C SER A 112 -1.51 -5.76 4.61
N THR A 113 -0.63 -4.80 4.33
CA THR A 113 -1.01 -3.45 3.87
C THR A 113 -1.65 -3.48 2.49
N MET A 114 -1.13 -4.31 1.58
CA MET A 114 -1.68 -4.51 0.24
C MET A 114 -3.06 -5.19 0.31
N HIS A 115 -3.27 -6.14 1.23
CA HIS A 115 -4.59 -6.74 1.48
C HIS A 115 -5.63 -5.70 1.87
N ALA A 116 -5.33 -4.88 2.89
CA ALA A 116 -6.24 -3.83 3.33
C ALA A 116 -6.54 -2.83 2.19
N ALA A 117 -5.54 -2.51 1.36
CA ALA A 117 -5.72 -1.64 0.19
C ALA A 117 -6.64 -2.26 -0.88
N VAL A 118 -6.47 -3.56 -1.20
CA VAL A 118 -7.33 -4.28 -2.16
C VAL A 118 -8.78 -4.31 -1.66
N GLU A 119 -8.98 -4.65 -0.39
CA GLU A 119 -10.32 -4.70 0.22
C GLU A 119 -11.00 -3.33 0.23
N MET A 120 -10.26 -2.28 0.62
CA MET A 120 -10.74 -0.89 0.59
C MET A 120 -11.18 -0.49 -0.83
N CYS A 121 -10.34 -0.70 -1.84
CA CYS A 121 -10.66 -0.32 -3.22
C CYS A 121 -11.87 -1.10 -3.77
N ARG A 122 -12.03 -2.36 -3.36
CA ARG A 122 -13.18 -3.18 -3.76
C ARG A 122 -14.47 -2.67 -3.15
N LYS A 123 -14.45 -2.33 -1.86
CA LYS A 123 -15.56 -1.68 -1.14
C LYS A 123 -15.91 -0.31 -1.74
N ALA A 124 -14.92 0.43 -2.23
CA ALA A 124 -15.09 1.72 -2.91
C ALA A 124 -15.59 1.60 -4.37
N GLY A 125 -15.89 0.38 -4.84
CA GLY A 125 -16.51 0.15 -6.14
C GLY A 125 -15.55 0.21 -7.33
N ALA A 126 -14.25 -0.06 -7.13
CA ALA A 126 -13.32 -0.27 -8.22
C ALA A 126 -13.85 -1.37 -9.18
N ALA A 127 -13.80 -1.10 -10.50
CA ALA A 127 -14.26 -2.05 -11.51
C ALA A 127 -13.24 -3.17 -11.78
N ARG A 128 -11.95 -2.86 -11.59
CA ARG A 128 -10.85 -3.81 -11.69
C ARG A 128 -9.72 -3.35 -10.76
N ILE A 129 -9.09 -4.28 -10.06
CA ILE A 129 -7.97 -4.05 -9.17
C ILE A 129 -6.78 -4.87 -9.67
N VAL A 130 -5.71 -4.18 -10.02
CA VAL A 130 -4.41 -4.75 -10.40
C VAL A 130 -3.44 -4.51 -9.27
N VAL A 131 -2.77 -5.53 -8.78
CA VAL A 131 -1.61 -5.37 -7.89
C VAL A 131 -0.36 -5.39 -8.78
N ALA A 132 0.45 -4.34 -8.74
CA ALA A 132 1.67 -4.24 -9.53
C ALA A 132 2.83 -3.85 -8.61
N VAL A 133 3.84 -4.71 -8.48
CA VAL A 133 5.02 -4.45 -7.63
C VAL A 133 6.30 -4.94 -8.30
N PRO A 134 7.47 -4.33 -7.99
CA PRO A 134 8.74 -4.82 -8.50
C PRO A 134 9.06 -6.23 -8.01
N VAL A 135 8.80 -6.51 -6.73
CA VAL A 135 9.15 -7.79 -6.12
C VAL A 135 8.07 -8.31 -5.18
N ALA A 136 7.85 -9.62 -5.17
CA ALA A 136 7.01 -10.27 -4.17
C ALA A 136 7.50 -11.69 -3.86
N GLY A 137 7.36 -12.11 -2.61
CA GLY A 137 7.64 -13.49 -2.22
C GLY A 137 6.66 -14.48 -2.85
N PRO A 138 7.04 -15.76 -3.07
CA PRO A 138 6.18 -16.76 -3.72
C PRO A 138 4.82 -16.93 -3.04
N TYR A 139 4.80 -16.81 -1.71
CA TYR A 139 3.56 -16.85 -0.94
C TYR A 139 2.62 -15.69 -1.31
N ALA A 140 3.14 -14.46 -1.34
CA ALA A 140 2.36 -13.28 -1.71
C ALA A 140 1.87 -13.39 -3.16
N VAL A 141 2.69 -13.91 -4.09
CA VAL A 141 2.27 -14.15 -5.47
C VAL A 141 1.06 -15.08 -5.54
N ALA A 142 1.09 -16.20 -4.81
CA ALA A 142 -0.01 -17.16 -4.78
C ALA A 142 -1.28 -16.61 -4.12
N GLU A 143 -1.14 -15.68 -3.17
CA GLU A 143 -2.24 -15.02 -2.48
C GLU A 143 -2.89 -13.93 -3.35
N PHE A 144 -2.10 -12.98 -3.86
CA PHE A 144 -2.61 -11.84 -4.61
C PHE A 144 -3.09 -12.20 -6.03
N SER A 145 -2.58 -13.27 -6.63
CA SER A 145 -3.13 -13.80 -7.89
C SER A 145 -4.57 -14.31 -7.76
N ARG A 146 -5.03 -14.59 -6.54
CA ARG A 146 -6.43 -14.95 -6.25
C ARG A 146 -7.25 -13.78 -5.72
N LEU A 147 -6.62 -12.87 -4.99
CA LEU A 147 -7.30 -11.74 -4.36
C LEU A 147 -7.59 -10.61 -5.35
N ALA A 148 -6.62 -10.24 -6.19
CA ALA A 148 -6.74 -9.18 -7.19
C ALA A 148 -7.32 -9.71 -8.51
N ASP A 149 -7.78 -8.80 -9.38
CA ASP A 149 -8.22 -9.17 -10.73
C ASP A 149 -7.04 -9.43 -11.67
N ASP A 150 -5.86 -8.89 -11.32
CA ASP A 150 -4.60 -9.13 -12.00
C ASP A 150 -3.41 -8.90 -11.04
N LEU A 151 -2.30 -9.58 -11.32
CA LEU A 151 -1.07 -9.46 -10.54
C LEU A 151 0.12 -9.33 -11.49
N VAL A 152 0.87 -8.24 -11.34
CA VAL A 152 2.12 -7.98 -12.05
C VAL A 152 3.26 -7.92 -11.05
N VAL A 153 4.22 -8.85 -11.19
CA VAL A 153 5.43 -8.92 -10.36
C VAL A 153 6.63 -9.08 -11.28
N LEU A 154 7.63 -8.20 -11.16
CA LEU A 154 8.83 -8.29 -12.02
C LEU A 154 9.75 -9.42 -11.57
N GLU A 155 9.96 -9.56 -10.26
CA GLU A 155 10.79 -10.61 -9.68
C GLU A 155 10.10 -11.33 -8.51
N SER A 156 10.23 -12.67 -8.46
CA SER A 156 9.80 -13.47 -7.32
C SER A 156 10.89 -14.47 -6.92
N PRO A 157 11.90 -14.02 -6.16
CA PRO A 157 12.97 -14.88 -5.69
C PRO A 157 12.42 -16.02 -4.81
N PRO A 158 12.90 -17.28 -4.97
CA PRO A 158 12.45 -18.39 -4.12
C PRO A 158 12.72 -18.16 -2.62
N ASP A 159 13.88 -17.59 -2.28
CA ASP A 159 14.32 -17.31 -0.91
C ASP A 159 14.04 -15.86 -0.50
N PHE A 160 12.82 -15.37 -0.78
CA PHE A 160 12.46 -13.98 -0.52
C PHE A 160 12.09 -13.74 0.96
N HIS A 161 12.93 -13.00 1.68
CA HIS A 161 12.68 -12.61 3.09
C HIS A 161 12.28 -11.15 3.30
N ALA A 162 12.85 -10.20 2.56
CA ALA A 162 12.62 -8.77 2.74
C ALA A 162 12.74 -8.00 1.42
N VAL A 163 11.98 -6.92 1.25
CA VAL A 163 12.05 -6.08 0.04
C VAL A 163 13.47 -5.55 -0.19
N ALA A 164 14.13 -5.10 0.88
CA ALA A 164 15.50 -4.58 0.83
C ALA A 164 16.53 -5.49 0.16
N GLN A 165 16.33 -6.81 0.14
CA GLN A 165 17.31 -7.76 -0.39
C GLN A 165 17.48 -7.67 -1.92
N VAL A 166 16.47 -7.16 -2.65
CA VAL A 166 16.51 -7.08 -4.12
C VAL A 166 16.91 -5.71 -4.64
N TYR A 167 16.97 -4.71 -3.77
CA TYR A 167 17.42 -3.36 -4.13
C TYR A 167 18.92 -3.25 -3.90
N ARG A 168 19.68 -2.98 -4.98
CA ARG A 168 21.13 -2.70 -4.88
C ARG A 168 21.43 -1.54 -3.93
N HIS A 169 20.55 -0.54 -3.92
CA HIS A 169 20.63 0.64 -3.06
C HIS A 169 19.32 0.78 -2.29
N TRP A 170 19.24 0.12 -1.14
CA TRP A 170 18.11 0.24 -0.24
C TRP A 170 18.33 1.39 0.75
N TYR A 171 17.29 2.20 0.95
CA TYR A 171 17.23 3.19 2.01
C TYR A 171 15.75 3.47 2.34
N ASP A 172 15.49 4.00 3.54
CA ASP A 172 14.14 4.40 3.92
C ASP A 172 13.78 5.72 3.26
N VAL A 173 12.82 5.69 2.33
CA VAL A 173 12.27 6.90 1.70
C VAL A 173 11.61 7.78 2.76
N SER A 174 11.98 9.06 2.79
CA SER A 174 11.48 10.06 3.75
C SER A 174 10.10 10.62 3.37
N ASP A 175 9.41 11.27 4.31
CA ASP A 175 8.15 11.97 4.01
C ASP A 175 8.42 13.15 3.05
N GLU A 176 9.59 13.79 3.17
CA GLU A 176 10.07 14.87 2.29
C GLU A 176 10.23 14.41 0.84
N GLU A 177 10.88 13.27 0.60
CA GLU A 177 11.04 12.70 -0.75
C GLU A 177 9.68 12.33 -1.37
N VAL A 178 8.77 11.76 -0.58
CA VAL A 178 7.39 11.50 -1.03
C VAL A 178 6.73 12.80 -1.50
N LEU A 179 6.86 13.88 -0.73
CA LEU A 179 6.30 15.18 -1.09
C LEU A 179 6.94 15.77 -2.35
N GLU A 180 8.25 15.62 -2.53
CA GLU A 180 8.96 16.04 -3.74
C GLU A 180 8.47 15.30 -4.99
N ILE A 181 8.27 13.98 -4.90
CA ILE A 181 7.71 13.17 -5.99
C ILE A 181 6.29 13.62 -6.31
N MET A 182 5.44 13.82 -5.29
CA MET A 182 4.06 14.26 -5.50
C MET A 182 3.98 15.68 -6.08
N GLU A 183 4.90 16.57 -5.72
CA GLU A 183 4.98 17.92 -6.30
C GLU A 183 5.47 17.89 -7.74
N ARG A 184 6.45 17.03 -8.05
CA ARG A 184 6.87 16.79 -9.43
C ARG A 184 5.70 16.28 -10.28
N TRP A 185 4.94 15.31 -9.79
CA TRP A 185 3.75 14.81 -10.48
C TRP A 185 2.75 15.94 -10.79
N ARG A 186 2.39 16.75 -9.79
CA ARG A 186 1.46 17.88 -9.98
C ARG A 186 1.92 18.87 -11.05
N ARG A 187 3.21 19.20 -11.08
CA ARG A 187 3.79 20.10 -12.10
C ARG A 187 3.76 19.51 -13.51
N GLU A 188 3.88 18.19 -13.64
CA GLU A 188 3.80 17.51 -14.93
C GLU A 188 2.35 17.41 -15.45
N GLN A 189 1.36 17.31 -14.57
CA GLN A 189 -0.07 17.29 -14.94
C GLN A 189 -0.67 18.68 -15.22
N GLY A 190 -0.07 19.74 -14.70
CA GLY A 190 -0.49 21.13 -14.94
C GLY A 190 0.10 21.77 -16.21
N ARG A 191 0.88 21.02 -17.00
CA ARG A 191 1.43 21.42 -18.30
C ARG A 191 0.61 20.82 -19.43
#